data_AF-A0A925I7M9-F1
#
_entry.id   AF-A0A925I7M9-F1
#
_cell.length_a   1.000
_cell.length_b   1.000
_cell.length_c   1.000
_cell.angle_alpha   90.00
_cell.angle_beta   90.00
_cell.angle_gamma   90.00
#
_symmetry.space_group_name_H-M   'P 1'
#
loop_
_entity.id
_entity.type
_entity.pdbx_description
1 polymer ?
#
loop_
_entity_poly.entity_id
_entity_poly.type
_entity_poly.pdbx_seq_one_letter_code
_entity_poly.pdbx_strand_id
1 'polypeptide(L)'
;MLRKSISIILLSLFLLSFSGESKWKRMFTIKYAADFFTTDNIGNIYVIQNDEMVKYNANGDLLKKYSNKKLGKIFSVDASNALRVLVYYKDFSVLVILDSQLTQNGENITLEIMQLEQSDLACNSFQNGIWLYNRQNAELVRLDENLTKVVNTGNLNRILSTELHPNVLIEYNGYVYLNDPANGILVFDIYGTFYKTISIKGLSAMQFNELEIYYFQNKRMEDYHTKELWTVDLPLPDTSVISARVEKGLYYMQFKDSVSVYSYSPQ
;
A
#
# COMPACT_ATOMS: atom_id res chain seq x y z
N MET A 1 19.25 24.41 -78.82
CA MET A 1 20.44 24.57 -77.95
C MET A 1 20.18 25.77 -77.07
N LEU A 2 20.18 25.80 -75.74
CA LEU A 2 20.57 24.89 -74.67
C LEU A 2 19.59 25.17 -73.51
N ARG A 3 19.00 24.13 -72.91
CA ARG A 3 18.23 24.21 -71.66
C ARG A 3 19.18 24.61 -70.53
N LYS A 4 18.88 25.69 -69.79
CA LYS A 4 19.46 25.93 -68.46
C LYS A 4 18.46 25.43 -67.42
N SER A 5 18.70 24.20 -66.98
CA SER A 5 18.06 23.59 -65.82
C SER A 5 18.53 24.33 -64.56
N ILE A 6 17.63 25.06 -63.90
CA ILE A 6 17.87 25.59 -62.56
C ILE A 6 17.56 24.45 -61.59
N SER A 7 18.62 23.86 -61.03
CA SER A 7 18.51 22.84 -59.98
C SER A 7 17.84 23.45 -58.75
N ILE A 8 16.61 23.01 -58.47
CA ILE A 8 15.96 23.19 -57.19
C ILE A 8 16.64 22.21 -56.23
N ILE A 9 17.52 22.73 -55.38
CA ILE A 9 18.05 21.99 -54.24
C ILE A 9 16.90 21.87 -53.23
N LEU A 10 16.23 20.72 -53.26
CA LEU A 10 15.24 20.34 -52.25
C LEU A 10 16.01 20.05 -50.95
N LEU A 11 16.16 21.07 -50.11
CA LEU A 11 16.69 20.92 -48.76
C LEU A 11 15.67 20.10 -47.97
N SER A 12 15.86 18.78 -47.91
CA SER A 12 15.09 17.88 -47.07
C SER A 12 15.30 18.29 -45.61
N LEU A 13 14.37 19.07 -45.06
CA LEU A 13 14.23 19.26 -43.63
C LEU A 13 14.10 17.87 -43.01
N PHE A 14 15.19 17.37 -42.46
CA PHE A 14 15.17 16.32 -41.46
C PHE A 14 14.43 16.94 -40.26
N LEU A 15 13.11 16.79 -40.22
CA LEU A 15 12.33 16.94 -39.00
C LEU A 15 12.81 15.85 -38.06
N LEU A 16 13.93 16.12 -37.37
CA LEU A 16 14.29 15.45 -36.14
C LEU A 16 13.14 15.73 -35.20
N SER A 17 12.15 14.82 -35.22
CA SER A 17 11.15 14.74 -34.19
C SER A 17 11.94 14.45 -32.92
N PHE A 18 12.21 15.50 -32.15
CA PHE A 18 12.75 15.37 -30.81
C PHE A 18 11.61 14.74 -29.99
N SER A 19 11.50 13.41 -30.04
CA SER A 19 10.64 12.69 -29.11
C SER A 19 11.27 12.92 -27.75
N GLY A 20 10.72 13.88 -26.99
CA GLY A 20 11.09 14.04 -25.59
C GLY A 20 10.95 12.69 -24.92
N GLU A 21 12.03 12.20 -24.32
CA GLU A 21 12.02 10.93 -23.63
C GLU A 21 10.92 10.98 -22.55
N SER A 22 10.05 9.98 -22.52
CA SER A 22 8.98 9.91 -21.53
C SER A 22 9.60 9.94 -20.13
N LYS A 23 9.13 10.83 -19.26
CA LYS A 23 9.57 10.89 -17.85
C LYS A 23 9.39 9.56 -17.13
N TRP A 24 8.45 8.75 -17.61
CA TRP A 24 8.14 7.43 -17.14
C TRP A 24 8.79 6.36 -18.02
N LYS A 25 9.57 5.49 -17.41
CA LYS A 25 10.14 4.32 -18.06
C LYS A 25 9.62 3.06 -17.40
N ARG A 26 8.86 2.25 -18.14
CA ARG A 26 8.38 0.94 -17.67
C ARG A 26 9.55 -0.02 -17.56
N MET A 27 9.73 -0.60 -16.37
CA MET A 27 10.76 -1.58 -16.09
C MET A 27 10.28 -2.98 -16.48
N PHE A 28 9.13 -3.41 -15.94
CA PHE A 28 8.52 -4.69 -16.24
C PHE A 28 7.01 -4.67 -15.92
N THR A 29 6.33 -5.75 -16.31
CA THR A 29 4.91 -5.96 -16.04
C THR A 29 4.69 -7.39 -15.56
N ILE A 30 4.03 -7.54 -14.41
CA ILE A 30 3.49 -8.79 -13.91
C ILE A 30 2.07 -8.93 -14.46
N LYS A 31 1.83 -9.90 -15.34
CA LYS A 31 0.49 -10.22 -15.85
C LYS A 31 -0.23 -11.09 -14.83
N TYR A 32 -0.98 -10.46 -13.95
CA TYR A 32 -1.75 -11.11 -12.90
C TYR A 32 -2.96 -10.24 -12.55
N ALA A 33 -4.17 -10.78 -12.72
CA ALA A 33 -5.39 -10.10 -12.32
C ALA A 33 -5.53 -10.19 -10.79
N ALA A 34 -5.14 -9.13 -10.09
CA ALA A 34 -5.15 -9.06 -8.64
C ALA A 34 -6.37 -8.26 -8.14
N ASP A 35 -6.98 -8.71 -7.04
CA ASP A 35 -7.96 -7.90 -6.29
C ASP A 35 -7.26 -6.67 -5.70
N PHE A 36 -6.06 -6.88 -5.16
CA PHE A 36 -5.16 -5.83 -4.68
C PHE A 36 -3.72 -6.33 -4.69
N PHE A 37 -2.78 -5.42 -4.46
CA PHE A 37 -1.37 -5.76 -4.28
C PHE A 37 -0.74 -4.91 -3.18
N THR A 38 0.38 -5.38 -2.65
CA THR A 38 1.23 -4.63 -1.73
C THR A 38 2.70 -4.85 -2.06
N THR A 39 3.57 -4.07 -1.43
CA THR A 39 5.03 -4.15 -1.55
C THR A 39 5.65 -4.20 -0.17
N ASP A 40 6.82 -4.81 -0.06
CA ASP A 40 7.66 -4.69 1.14
C ASP A 40 8.78 -3.68 0.96
N ASN A 41 9.39 -3.30 2.09
CA ASN A 41 10.48 -2.32 2.18
C ASN A 41 11.76 -2.71 1.42
N ILE A 42 11.84 -3.93 0.87
CA ILE A 42 12.96 -4.35 0.00
C ILE A 42 12.60 -4.40 -1.48
N GLY A 43 11.34 -4.16 -1.84
CA GLY A 43 10.84 -4.09 -3.22
C GLY A 43 10.21 -5.38 -3.73
N ASN A 44 9.96 -6.39 -2.88
CA ASN A 44 9.16 -7.52 -3.31
C ASN A 44 7.70 -7.11 -3.50
N ILE A 45 7.04 -7.74 -4.46
CA ILE A 45 5.67 -7.44 -4.85
C ILE A 45 4.80 -8.64 -4.48
N TYR A 46 3.69 -8.36 -3.80
CA TYR A 46 2.71 -9.36 -3.38
C TYR A 46 1.41 -9.04 -4.09
N VAL A 47 0.99 -9.88 -5.05
CA VAL A 47 -0.30 -9.75 -5.74
C VAL A 47 -1.28 -10.75 -5.15
N ILE A 48 -2.48 -10.29 -4.81
CA ILE A 48 -3.50 -11.09 -4.12
C ILE A 48 -4.71 -11.22 -5.05
N GLN A 49 -5.21 -12.44 -5.23
CA GLN A 49 -6.49 -12.73 -5.88
C GLN A 49 -7.23 -13.76 -5.04
N ASN A 50 -8.38 -13.37 -4.50
CA ASN A 50 -9.19 -14.18 -3.61
C ASN A 50 -8.39 -14.74 -2.41
N ASP A 51 -8.07 -16.03 -2.42
CA ASP A 51 -7.34 -16.76 -1.38
C ASP A 51 -5.87 -17.03 -1.73
N GLU A 52 -5.41 -16.64 -2.92
CA GLU A 52 -4.02 -16.81 -3.37
C GLU A 52 -3.26 -15.49 -3.30
N MET A 53 -2.07 -15.56 -2.73
CA MET A 53 -1.05 -14.52 -2.78
C MET A 53 0.18 -15.04 -3.53
N VAL A 54 0.65 -14.27 -4.51
CA VAL A 54 1.87 -14.56 -5.28
C VAL A 54 2.91 -13.49 -5.01
N LYS A 55 4.10 -13.91 -4.60
CA LYS A 55 5.25 -13.05 -4.33
C LYS A 55 6.22 -13.05 -5.50
N TYR A 56 6.61 -11.86 -5.92
CA TYR A 56 7.65 -11.58 -6.92
C TYR A 56 8.79 -10.79 -6.26
N ASN A 57 10.01 -10.94 -6.76
CA ASN A 57 11.13 -10.11 -6.34
C ASN A 57 11.07 -8.71 -7.00
N ALA A 58 12.00 -7.84 -6.62
CA ALA A 58 12.12 -6.48 -7.19
C ALA A 58 12.45 -6.43 -8.69
N ASN A 59 12.88 -7.56 -9.29
CA ASN A 59 13.15 -7.68 -10.72
C ASN A 59 11.94 -8.22 -11.51
N GLY A 60 10.86 -8.60 -10.81
CA GLY A 60 9.67 -9.18 -11.43
C GLY A 60 9.69 -10.71 -11.58
N ASP A 61 10.68 -11.40 -10.99
CA ASP A 61 10.72 -12.87 -11.00
C ASP A 61 9.75 -13.43 -9.95
N LEU A 62 8.98 -14.45 -10.32
CA LEU A 62 8.11 -15.17 -9.39
C LEU A 62 8.97 -15.93 -8.38
N LEU A 63 8.73 -15.68 -7.09
CA LEU A 63 9.41 -16.37 -5.99
C LEU A 63 8.57 -17.51 -5.42
N LYS A 64 7.32 -17.20 -5.03
CA LYS A 64 6.49 -18.15 -4.28
C LYS A 64 5.00 -17.83 -4.40
N LYS A 65 4.19 -18.87 -4.26
CA LYS A 65 2.73 -18.77 -4.07
C LYS A 65 2.35 -19.28 -2.68
N TYR A 66 1.38 -18.63 -2.07
CA TYR A 66 0.77 -19.01 -0.81
C TYR A 66 -0.76 -18.94 -0.97
N SER A 67 -1.47 -19.92 -0.42
CA SER A 67 -2.93 -19.91 -0.33
C SER A 67 -3.37 -20.73 0.87
N ASN A 68 -4.44 -20.28 1.54
CA ASN A 68 -5.13 -21.05 2.55
C ASN A 68 -6.64 -21.10 2.26
N LYS A 69 -7.05 -22.04 1.40
CA LYS A 69 -8.44 -22.26 0.99
C LYS A 69 -9.43 -22.42 2.14
N LYS A 70 -8.99 -22.89 3.31
CA LYS A 70 -9.87 -23.08 4.47
C LYS A 70 -10.27 -21.77 5.13
N LEU A 71 -9.44 -20.73 5.01
CA LEU A 71 -9.69 -19.40 5.55
C LEU A 71 -10.33 -18.46 4.52
N GLY A 72 -10.56 -18.92 3.29
CA GLY A 72 -11.24 -18.16 2.25
C GLY A 72 -10.43 -16.96 1.77
N LYS A 73 -11.14 -15.86 1.48
CA LYS A 73 -10.56 -14.67 0.86
C LYS A 73 -9.59 -13.97 1.81
N ILE A 74 -8.42 -13.62 1.29
CA ILE A 74 -7.46 -12.74 1.97
C ILE A 74 -8.04 -11.33 1.96
N PHE A 75 -8.25 -10.75 3.15
CA PHE A 75 -8.79 -9.41 3.30
C PHE A 75 -7.69 -8.34 3.22
N SER A 76 -6.57 -8.55 3.93
CA SER A 76 -5.42 -7.64 3.89
C SER A 76 -4.10 -8.38 4.07
N VAL A 77 -3.03 -7.76 3.58
CA VAL A 77 -1.66 -8.22 3.75
C VAL A 77 -0.81 -7.03 4.17
N ASP A 78 -0.23 -7.11 5.37
CA ASP A 78 0.78 -6.18 5.82
C ASP A 78 2.18 -6.79 5.58
N ALA A 79 2.85 -6.25 4.55
CA ALA A 79 4.19 -6.61 4.15
C ALA A 79 5.23 -5.52 4.49
N SER A 80 4.90 -4.57 5.38
CA SER A 80 5.84 -3.51 5.82
C SER A 80 7.16 -4.06 6.37
N ASN A 81 7.16 -5.30 6.87
CA ASN A 81 8.34 -6.07 7.22
C ASN A 81 8.45 -7.32 6.32
N ALA A 82 9.42 -7.33 5.40
CA ALA A 82 9.67 -8.45 4.50
C ALA A 82 9.96 -9.81 5.19
N LEU A 83 10.31 -9.79 6.48
CA LEU A 83 10.59 -10.98 7.29
C LEU A 83 9.38 -11.48 8.08
N ARG A 84 8.32 -10.66 8.21
CA ARG A 84 7.10 -10.96 8.96
C ARG A 84 5.89 -10.38 8.23
N VAL A 85 5.36 -11.16 7.29
CA VAL A 85 4.17 -10.78 6.53
C VAL A 85 2.94 -11.20 7.33
N LEU A 86 2.07 -10.25 7.68
CA LEU A 86 0.82 -10.52 8.39
C LEU A 86 -0.32 -10.59 7.37
N VAL A 87 -1.01 -11.72 7.31
CA VAL A 87 -2.16 -11.95 6.43
C VAL A 87 -3.43 -12.01 7.28
N TYR A 88 -4.43 -11.20 6.92
CA TYR A 88 -5.70 -11.18 7.64
C TYR A 88 -6.83 -11.80 6.80
N TYR A 89 -7.50 -12.80 7.38
CA TYR A 89 -8.70 -13.44 6.86
C TYR A 89 -9.90 -12.98 7.70
N LYS A 90 -10.50 -11.87 7.28
CA LYS A 90 -11.53 -11.17 8.05
C LYS A 90 -12.81 -11.98 8.24
N ASP A 91 -13.23 -12.74 7.23
CA ASP A 91 -14.47 -13.54 7.29
C ASP A 91 -14.44 -14.63 8.38
N PHE A 92 -13.24 -15.07 8.77
CA PHE A 92 -13.02 -16.04 9.85
C PHE A 92 -12.38 -15.42 11.09
N SER A 93 -12.13 -14.10 11.07
CA SER A 93 -11.42 -13.38 12.13
C SER A 93 -10.10 -14.06 12.53
N VAL A 94 -9.30 -14.48 11.53
CA VAL A 94 -8.02 -15.19 11.72
C VAL A 94 -6.88 -14.39 11.10
N LEU A 95 -5.79 -14.25 11.85
CA LEU A 95 -4.51 -13.75 11.35
C LEU A 95 -3.52 -14.91 11.15
N VAL A 96 -2.72 -14.82 10.09
CA VAL A 96 -1.61 -15.73 9.82
C VAL A 96 -0.34 -14.93 9.65
N ILE A 97 0.74 -15.36 10.31
CA ILE A 97 2.06 -14.77 10.15
C ILE A 97 2.86 -15.66 9.20
N LEU A 98 3.46 -15.06 8.19
CA LEU A 98 4.35 -15.72 7.23
C LEU A 98 5.77 -15.16 7.33
N ASP A 99 6.76 -16.00 7.08
CA ASP A 99 8.15 -15.60 6.94
C ASP A 99 8.46 -15.04 5.53
N SER A 100 9.73 -14.69 5.29
CA SER A 100 10.19 -14.18 3.99
C SER A 100 9.98 -15.13 2.79
N GLN A 101 9.83 -16.43 3.05
CA GLN A 101 9.58 -17.48 2.04
C GLN A 101 8.08 -17.80 1.91
N LEU A 102 7.20 -16.99 2.51
CA LEU A 102 5.77 -17.24 2.63
C LEU A 102 5.41 -18.55 3.37
N THR A 103 6.31 -19.04 4.23
CA THR A 103 6.02 -20.18 5.10
C THR A 103 5.33 -19.67 6.34
N GLN A 104 4.24 -20.34 6.73
CA GLN A 104 3.53 -19.99 7.96
C GLN A 104 4.44 -20.18 9.19
N ASN A 105 4.52 -19.14 10.01
CA ASN A 105 5.30 -19.11 11.23
C ASN A 105 4.34 -19.12 12.43
N GLY A 106 4.23 -20.27 13.09
CA GLY A 106 3.33 -20.50 14.20
C GLY A 106 1.91 -20.90 13.79
N GLU A 107 1.04 -21.06 14.79
CA GLU A 107 -0.36 -21.40 14.60
C GLU A 107 -1.19 -20.20 14.11
N ASN A 108 -2.37 -20.47 13.59
CA ASN A 108 -3.33 -19.44 13.25
C ASN A 108 -3.74 -18.65 14.51
N ILE A 109 -3.71 -17.32 14.43
CA ILE A 109 -4.15 -16.45 15.51
C ILE A 109 -5.64 -16.22 15.32
N THR A 110 -6.47 -16.88 16.12
CA THR A 110 -7.93 -16.73 16.09
C THR A 110 -8.34 -15.57 16.98
N LEU A 111 -8.98 -14.54 16.44
CA LEU A 111 -9.31 -13.34 17.22
C LEU A 111 -10.48 -13.57 18.20
N GLU A 112 -11.36 -14.53 17.91
CA GLU A 112 -12.50 -14.90 18.76
C GLU A 112 -12.08 -15.35 20.17
N ILE A 113 -11.02 -16.16 20.28
CA ILE A 113 -10.52 -16.61 21.60
C ILE A 113 -10.00 -15.45 22.47
N MET A 114 -9.74 -14.30 21.85
CA MET A 114 -9.31 -13.06 22.51
C MET A 114 -10.44 -12.02 22.61
N GLN A 115 -11.68 -12.35 22.20
CA GLN A 115 -12.80 -11.41 22.13
C GLN A 115 -12.51 -10.22 21.21
N LEU A 116 -11.85 -10.48 20.07
CA LEU A 116 -11.49 -9.51 19.04
C LEU A 116 -12.04 -9.91 17.65
N GLU A 117 -13.05 -10.79 17.61
CA GLU A 117 -13.66 -11.29 16.37
C GLU A 117 -14.29 -10.19 15.51
N GLN A 118 -14.66 -9.06 16.11
CA GLN A 118 -15.19 -7.88 15.40
C GLN A 118 -14.12 -6.85 15.04
N SER A 119 -12.85 -7.26 14.94
CA SER A 119 -11.81 -6.40 14.39
C SER A 119 -11.99 -6.21 12.89
N ASP A 120 -11.91 -4.96 12.42
CA ASP A 120 -12.07 -4.65 11.00
C ASP A 120 -10.74 -4.57 10.25
N LEU A 121 -9.67 -4.22 10.98
CA LEU A 121 -8.33 -3.95 10.46
C LEU A 121 -7.28 -4.56 11.38
N ALA A 122 -6.17 -4.98 10.80
CA ALA A 122 -5.00 -5.47 11.52
C ALA A 122 -3.72 -5.04 10.80
N CYS A 123 -2.66 -4.72 11.55
CA CYS A 123 -1.32 -4.49 11.01
C CYS A 123 -0.23 -5.00 11.97
N ASN A 124 0.98 -5.20 11.42
CA ASN A 124 2.19 -5.43 12.20
C ASN A 124 2.43 -4.27 13.18
N SER A 125 3.06 -4.59 14.30
CA SER A 125 3.55 -3.62 15.29
C SER A 125 5.00 -3.96 15.67
N PHE A 126 5.71 -2.97 16.22
CA PHE A 126 7.03 -3.15 16.81
C PHE A 126 7.09 -4.34 17.78
N GLN A 127 8.27 -4.97 17.90
CA GLN A 127 8.50 -6.17 18.72
C GLN A 127 7.54 -7.34 18.42
N ASN A 128 7.25 -7.58 17.13
CA ASN A 128 6.35 -8.66 16.69
C ASN A 128 4.92 -8.57 17.24
N GLY A 129 4.51 -7.39 17.72
CA GLY A 129 3.13 -7.14 18.12
C GLY A 129 2.19 -7.03 16.93
N ILE A 130 0.91 -6.83 17.22
CA ILE A 130 -0.16 -6.64 16.23
C ILE A 130 -1.09 -5.55 16.72
N TRP A 131 -1.37 -4.56 15.88
CA TRP A 131 -2.46 -3.60 16.11
C TRP A 131 -3.73 -4.09 15.45
N LEU A 132 -4.85 -3.86 16.13
CA LEU A 132 -6.19 -4.19 15.69
C LEU A 132 -7.11 -3.00 15.91
N TYR A 133 -7.99 -2.70 14.96
CA TYR A 133 -9.14 -1.83 15.20
C TYR A 133 -10.36 -2.70 15.48
N ASN A 134 -10.84 -2.70 16.71
CA ASN A 134 -12.05 -3.43 17.12
C ASN A 134 -13.28 -2.55 16.90
N ARG A 135 -14.14 -2.93 15.94
CA ARG A 135 -15.34 -2.16 15.59
C ARG A 135 -16.37 -2.16 16.71
N GLN A 136 -16.54 -3.28 17.41
CA GLN A 136 -17.53 -3.44 18.48
C GLN A 136 -17.36 -2.37 19.56
N ASN A 137 -16.11 -2.17 19.98
CA ASN A 137 -15.75 -1.21 21.02
C ASN A 137 -15.31 0.15 20.46
N ALA A 138 -15.18 0.26 19.14
CA ALA A 138 -14.60 1.39 18.42
C ALA A 138 -13.23 1.80 19.01
N GLU A 139 -12.31 0.85 19.17
CA GLU A 139 -11.02 1.07 19.83
C GLU A 139 -9.86 0.46 19.06
N LEU A 140 -8.65 1.00 19.26
CA LEU A 140 -7.42 0.31 18.88
C LEU A 140 -6.97 -0.57 20.05
N VAL A 141 -6.57 -1.80 19.72
CA VAL A 141 -5.98 -2.78 20.65
C VAL A 141 -4.63 -3.22 20.11
N ARG A 142 -3.60 -3.23 20.95
CA ARG A 142 -2.30 -3.82 20.63
C ARG A 142 -2.12 -5.14 21.37
N LEU A 143 -1.78 -6.17 20.60
CA LEU A 143 -1.28 -7.44 21.11
C LEU A 143 0.26 -7.43 21.09
N ASP A 144 0.89 -7.98 22.13
CA ASP A 144 2.34 -8.26 22.13
C ASP A 144 2.67 -9.56 21.37
N GLU A 145 3.94 -9.97 21.37
CA GLU A 145 4.40 -11.19 20.72
C GLU A 145 3.80 -12.48 21.31
N ASN A 146 3.29 -12.42 22.55
CA ASN A 146 2.61 -13.51 23.24
C ASN A 146 1.09 -13.44 23.07
N LEU A 147 0.59 -12.55 22.20
CA LEU A 147 -0.82 -12.30 21.93
C LEU A 147 -1.59 -11.77 23.15
N THR A 148 -0.88 -11.13 24.09
CA THR A 148 -1.50 -10.47 25.25
C THR A 148 -1.89 -9.05 24.88
N LYS A 149 -3.11 -8.62 25.27
CA LYS A 149 -3.55 -7.22 25.13
C LYS A 149 -2.71 -6.33 26.05
N VAL A 150 -1.87 -5.49 25.46
CA VAL A 150 -0.95 -4.60 26.19
C VAL A 150 -1.29 -3.13 26.06
N VAL A 151 -2.06 -2.75 25.04
CA VAL A 151 -2.57 -1.38 24.86
C VAL A 151 -4.02 -1.42 24.40
N ASN A 152 -4.84 -0.52 24.93
CA ASN A 152 -6.19 -0.24 24.43
C ASN A 152 -6.51 1.25 24.55
N THR A 153 -7.17 1.82 23.55
CA THR A 153 -7.49 3.25 23.53
C THR A 153 -8.78 3.58 24.28
N GLY A 154 -9.62 2.58 24.53
CA GLY A 154 -11.03 2.79 24.81
C GLY A 154 -11.78 3.31 23.58
N ASN A 155 -13.06 3.62 23.77
CA ASN A 155 -13.97 3.96 22.68
C ASN A 155 -13.61 5.31 22.03
N LEU A 156 -13.00 5.25 20.85
CA LEU A 156 -12.55 6.40 20.07
C LEU A 156 -13.71 7.26 19.60
N ASN A 157 -14.88 6.68 19.33
CA ASN A 157 -16.03 7.48 18.90
C ASN A 157 -16.45 8.49 19.99
N ARG A 158 -16.39 8.07 21.26
CA ARG A 158 -16.63 8.95 22.41
C ARG A 158 -15.48 9.94 22.65
N ILE A 159 -14.23 9.48 22.56
CA ILE A 159 -13.04 10.33 22.78
C ILE A 159 -12.97 11.44 21.75
N LEU A 160 -13.25 11.13 20.49
CA LEU A 160 -13.15 12.05 19.35
C LEU A 160 -14.49 12.72 19.00
N SER A 161 -15.59 12.33 19.66
CA SER A 161 -16.95 12.82 19.37
C SER A 161 -17.35 12.71 17.90
N THR A 162 -16.97 11.60 17.26
CA THR A 162 -17.27 11.30 15.85
C THR A 162 -17.48 9.80 15.66
N GLU A 163 -18.28 9.40 14.69
CA GLU A 163 -18.40 7.97 14.34
C GLU A 163 -17.33 7.60 13.32
N LEU A 164 -16.52 6.58 13.66
CA LEU A 164 -15.43 6.11 12.82
C LEU A 164 -15.81 4.85 12.03
N HIS A 165 -15.43 4.86 10.75
CA HIS A 165 -15.47 3.75 9.80
C HIS A 165 -14.11 3.64 9.08
N PRO A 166 -13.04 3.30 9.82
CA PRO A 166 -11.71 3.29 9.26
C PRO A 166 -11.51 2.14 8.28
N ASN A 167 -10.61 2.34 7.32
CA ASN A 167 -10.29 1.35 6.28
C ASN A 167 -8.79 1.03 6.14
N VAL A 168 -7.90 1.80 6.78
CA VAL A 168 -6.46 1.53 6.79
C VAL A 168 -5.92 1.72 8.20
N LEU A 169 -5.10 0.78 8.64
CA LEU A 169 -4.37 0.80 9.90
C LEU A 169 -2.90 0.48 9.61
N ILE A 170 -1.99 1.37 10.00
CA ILE A 170 -0.55 1.22 9.78
C ILE A 170 0.17 1.71 11.04
N GLU A 171 1.15 0.95 11.52
CA GLU A 171 2.17 1.47 12.42
C GLU A 171 3.40 1.90 11.61
N TYR A 172 3.89 3.11 11.86
CA TYR A 172 5.09 3.61 11.21
C TYR A 172 5.84 4.61 12.10
N ASN A 173 7.15 4.45 12.24
CA ASN A 173 8.04 5.34 13.00
C ASN A 173 7.51 5.71 14.41
N GLY A 174 7.01 4.72 15.15
CA GLY A 174 6.55 4.89 16.55
C GLY A 174 5.17 5.52 16.71
N TYR A 175 4.44 5.72 15.61
CA TYR A 175 3.06 6.18 15.60
C TYR A 175 2.15 5.16 14.94
N VAL A 176 0.88 5.18 15.33
CA VAL A 176 -0.19 4.39 14.72
C VAL A 176 -1.10 5.33 13.96
N TYR A 177 -1.34 5.02 12.68
CA TYR A 177 -2.14 5.79 11.76
C TYR A 177 -3.40 5.00 11.42
N LEU A 178 -4.55 5.56 11.79
CA LEU A 178 -5.87 5.02 11.48
C LEU A 178 -6.54 5.96 10.49
N ASN A 179 -6.62 5.55 9.23
CA ASN A 179 -7.32 6.33 8.21
C ASN A 179 -8.82 6.05 8.26
N ASP A 180 -9.58 7.12 8.50
CA ASP A 180 -11.00 7.15 8.30
C ASP A 180 -11.31 8.03 7.07
N PRO A 181 -11.93 7.49 6.01
CA PRO A 181 -12.15 8.25 4.78
C PRO A 181 -12.94 9.56 4.97
N ALA A 182 -13.81 9.66 5.97
CA ALA A 182 -14.63 10.84 6.21
C ALA A 182 -13.95 11.87 7.12
N ASN A 183 -13.18 11.40 8.10
CA ASN A 183 -12.57 12.23 9.15
C ASN A 183 -11.09 12.56 8.89
N GLY A 184 -10.39 11.73 8.12
CA GLY A 184 -8.97 11.87 7.77
C GLY A 184 -8.08 10.84 8.49
N ILE A 185 -6.78 11.09 8.50
CA ILE A 185 -5.82 10.17 9.13
C ILE A 185 -5.64 10.55 10.60
N LEU A 186 -6.17 9.74 11.49
CA LEU A 186 -6.01 9.86 12.94
C LEU A 186 -4.64 9.29 13.34
N VAL A 187 -3.85 10.06 14.08
CA VAL A 187 -2.51 9.69 14.51
C VAL A 187 -2.50 9.49 16.01
N PHE A 188 -1.94 8.36 16.45
CA PHE A 188 -1.76 7.99 17.84
C PHE A 188 -0.30 7.68 18.12
N ASP A 189 0.16 7.90 19.35
CA ASP A 189 1.44 7.34 19.78
C ASP A 189 1.37 5.82 19.96
N ILE A 190 2.51 5.18 20.24
CA ILE A 190 2.59 3.73 20.45
C ILE A 190 1.81 3.21 21.67
N TYR A 191 1.41 4.11 22.58
CA TYR A 191 0.59 3.80 23.74
C TYR A 191 -0.91 4.02 23.47
N GLY A 192 -1.29 4.34 22.23
CA GLY A 192 -2.68 4.55 21.84
C GLY A 192 -3.23 5.93 22.22
N THR A 193 -2.39 6.86 22.66
CA THR A 193 -2.83 8.23 22.95
C THR A 193 -3.03 8.99 21.65
N PHE A 194 -4.22 9.59 21.47
CA PHE A 194 -4.49 10.43 20.31
C PHE A 194 -3.53 11.63 20.27
N TYR A 195 -2.88 11.82 19.13
CA TYR A 195 -1.90 12.88 18.91
C TYR A 195 -2.46 14.01 18.05
N LYS A 196 -2.94 13.69 16.84
CA LYS A 196 -3.49 14.68 15.89
C LYS A 196 -4.29 14.02 14.77
N THR A 197 -4.94 14.85 13.96
CA THR A 197 -5.54 14.43 12.68
C THR A 197 -4.82 15.10 11.51
N ILE A 198 -4.41 14.32 10.51
CA ILE A 198 -3.96 14.81 9.22
C ILE A 198 -5.19 14.89 8.31
N SER A 199 -5.49 16.09 7.80
CA SER A 199 -6.75 16.40 7.10
C SER A 199 -6.78 15.94 5.63
N ILE A 200 -6.25 14.75 5.34
CA ILE A 200 -6.34 14.10 4.02
C ILE A 200 -7.49 13.09 4.09
N LYS A 201 -8.47 13.21 3.20
CA LYS A 201 -9.73 12.45 3.25
C LYS A 201 -9.92 11.60 2.00
N GLY A 202 -10.86 10.66 2.06
CA GLY A 202 -11.25 9.82 0.91
C GLY A 202 -10.18 8.81 0.49
N LEU A 203 -9.21 8.51 1.36
CA LEU A 203 -8.18 7.52 1.05
C LEU A 203 -8.72 6.10 1.18
N SER A 204 -8.39 5.25 0.21
CA SER A 204 -8.62 3.80 0.26
C SER A 204 -7.35 3.02 0.60
N ALA A 205 -6.19 3.63 0.39
CA ALA A 205 -4.88 3.09 0.70
C ALA A 205 -3.91 4.25 0.93
N MET A 206 -2.88 4.00 1.74
CA MET A 206 -1.76 4.91 1.95
C MET A 206 -0.51 4.11 2.31
N GLN A 207 0.64 4.72 2.16
CA GLN A 207 1.93 4.16 2.57
C GLN A 207 2.82 5.26 3.11
N PHE A 208 3.83 4.88 3.88
CA PHE A 208 4.79 5.80 4.46
C PHE A 208 6.18 5.52 3.92
N ASN A 209 6.94 6.58 3.68
CA ASN A 209 8.38 6.52 3.49
C ASN A 209 9.02 7.76 4.12
N GLU A 210 9.86 7.55 5.13
CA GLU A 210 10.49 8.58 5.95
C GLU A 210 9.51 9.63 6.50
N LEU A 211 9.44 10.81 5.89
CA LEU A 211 8.57 11.92 6.30
C LEU A 211 7.36 12.11 5.39
N GLU A 212 7.15 11.20 4.44
CA GLU A 212 6.15 11.33 3.38
C GLU A 212 5.04 10.29 3.51
N ILE A 213 3.81 10.73 3.26
CA ILE A 213 2.64 9.88 3.05
C ILE A 213 2.33 9.87 1.57
N TYR A 214 2.40 8.69 0.99
CA TYR A 214 2.12 8.46 -0.41
C TYR A 214 0.75 7.82 -0.53
N TYR A 215 -0.08 8.33 -1.45
CA TYR A 215 -1.40 7.78 -1.71
C TYR A 215 -1.82 8.01 -3.15
N PHE A 216 -2.67 7.10 -3.65
CA PHE A 216 -3.26 7.22 -4.97
C PHE A 216 -4.69 7.70 -4.86
N GLN A 217 -4.98 8.88 -5.42
CA GLN A 217 -6.32 9.45 -5.44
C GLN A 217 -6.54 10.21 -6.76
N ASN A 218 -7.78 10.27 -7.24
CA ASN A 218 -8.13 11.05 -8.44
C ASN A 218 -7.29 10.71 -9.70
N LYS A 219 -6.81 9.46 -9.81
CA LYS A 219 -5.90 8.99 -10.88
C LYS A 219 -4.50 9.58 -10.86
N ARG A 220 -4.05 10.05 -9.69
CA ARG A 220 -2.77 10.72 -9.48
C ARG A 220 -2.07 10.13 -8.27
N MET A 221 -0.75 10.19 -8.26
CA MET A 221 0.04 9.85 -7.09
C MET A 221 0.30 11.15 -6.33
N GLU A 222 -0.06 11.17 -5.05
CA GLU A 222 0.13 12.32 -4.19
C GLU A 222 1.13 11.97 -3.09
N ASP A 223 2.10 12.87 -2.90
CA ASP A 223 3.22 12.73 -1.97
C ASP A 223 3.11 13.87 -0.95
N TYR A 224 2.63 13.56 0.25
CA TYR A 224 2.39 14.54 1.30
C TYR A 224 3.51 14.53 2.34
N HIS A 225 4.20 15.66 2.51
CA HIS A 225 5.27 15.80 3.48
C HIS A 225 4.71 16.17 4.87
N THR A 226 4.82 15.27 5.83
CA THR A 226 4.16 15.37 7.15
C THR A 226 4.64 16.52 8.06
N LYS A 227 5.87 17.01 7.84
CA LYS A 227 6.47 18.11 8.61
C LYS A 227 6.25 19.49 7.97
N GLU A 228 6.55 19.60 6.68
CA GLU A 228 6.48 20.86 5.91
C GLU A 228 5.08 21.12 5.31
N LEU A 229 4.19 20.13 5.35
CA LEU A 229 2.77 20.23 4.98
C LEU A 229 2.52 20.64 3.51
N TRP A 230 3.48 20.43 2.62
CA TRP A 230 3.28 20.52 1.18
C TRP A 230 2.88 19.17 0.60
N THR A 231 2.29 19.22 -0.60
CA THR A 231 1.93 18.03 -1.39
C THR A 231 2.53 18.17 -2.77
N VAL A 232 3.24 17.14 -3.22
CA VAL A 232 3.63 16.99 -4.62
C VAL A 232 2.57 16.14 -5.30
N ASP A 233 2.13 16.61 -6.46
CA ASP A 233 1.15 15.92 -7.28
C ASP A 233 1.83 15.41 -8.55
N LEU A 234 1.89 14.09 -8.67
CA LEU A 234 2.56 13.39 -9.75
C LEU A 234 1.55 12.71 -10.69
N PRO A 235 1.41 13.19 -11.94
CA PRO A 235 0.57 12.53 -12.93
C PRO A 235 1.17 11.18 -13.34
N LEU A 236 0.34 10.14 -13.29
CA LEU A 236 0.71 8.80 -13.77
C LEU A 236 0.67 8.73 -15.31
N PRO A 237 1.46 7.82 -15.93
CA PRO A 237 1.54 7.67 -17.38
C PRO A 237 0.26 7.11 -18.02
N ASP A 238 -0.66 6.55 -17.22
CA ASP A 238 -1.88 5.90 -17.69
C ASP A 238 -3.04 6.18 -16.73
N THR A 239 -4.21 6.57 -17.26
CA THR A 239 -5.41 6.90 -16.48
C THR A 239 -6.22 5.67 -16.06
N SER A 240 -5.93 4.51 -16.67
CA SER A 240 -6.57 3.23 -16.33
C SER A 240 -6.03 2.58 -15.06
N VAL A 241 -4.98 3.16 -14.45
CA VAL A 241 -4.45 2.74 -13.14
C VAL A 241 -5.57 2.76 -12.10
N ILE A 242 -5.71 1.67 -11.36
CA ILE A 242 -6.73 1.49 -10.32
C ILE A 242 -6.18 1.66 -8.90
N SER A 243 -4.88 1.41 -8.73
CA SER A 243 -4.15 1.61 -7.47
C SER A 243 -2.68 1.82 -7.79
N ALA A 244 -1.98 2.59 -6.98
CA ALA A 244 -0.54 2.79 -7.13
C ALA A 244 0.16 2.83 -5.77
N ARG A 245 1.43 2.43 -5.78
CA ARG A 245 2.35 2.41 -4.65
C ARG A 245 3.74 2.85 -5.10
N VAL A 246 4.56 3.28 -4.17
CA VAL A 246 5.94 3.70 -4.39
C VAL A 246 6.86 2.98 -3.41
N GLU A 247 7.92 2.37 -3.92
CA GLU A 247 8.90 1.67 -3.09
C GLU A 247 10.28 1.85 -3.72
N LYS A 248 11.27 2.30 -2.94
CA LYS A 248 12.65 2.57 -3.41
C LYS A 248 12.73 3.41 -4.70
N GLY A 249 11.90 4.44 -4.81
CA GLY A 249 11.86 5.34 -5.98
C GLY A 249 11.24 4.73 -7.24
N LEU A 250 10.70 3.51 -7.16
CA LEU A 250 9.92 2.89 -8.23
C LEU A 250 8.43 3.00 -7.95
N TYR A 251 7.65 3.15 -9.01
CA TYR A 251 6.21 3.29 -8.97
C TYR A 251 5.56 2.01 -9.49
N TYR A 252 4.75 1.40 -8.64
CA TYR A 252 4.04 0.16 -8.88
C TYR A 252 2.60 0.52 -9.16
N MET A 253 2.13 0.23 -10.37
CA MET A 253 0.81 0.64 -10.84
C MET A 253 -0.02 -0.60 -11.16
N GLN A 254 -1.14 -0.76 -10.46
CA GLN A 254 -2.10 -1.82 -10.70
C GLN A 254 -3.08 -1.40 -11.80
N PHE A 255 -3.32 -2.33 -12.70
CA PHE A 255 -4.33 -2.32 -13.73
C PHE A 255 -5.29 -3.49 -13.51
N LYS A 256 -6.34 -3.59 -14.32
CA LYS A 256 -7.35 -4.65 -14.18
C LYS A 256 -6.76 -6.07 -14.22
N ASP A 257 -5.71 -6.29 -15.01
CA ASP A 257 -5.15 -7.62 -15.31
C ASP A 257 -3.64 -7.72 -15.04
N SER A 258 -3.03 -6.68 -14.48
CA SER A 258 -1.58 -6.59 -14.34
C SER A 258 -1.12 -5.59 -13.28
N VAL A 259 0.13 -5.75 -12.85
CA VAL A 259 0.88 -4.74 -12.09
C VAL A 259 2.13 -4.38 -12.90
N SER A 260 2.30 -3.11 -13.23
CA SER A 260 3.49 -2.63 -13.96
C SER A 260 4.34 -1.75 -13.07
N VAL A 261 5.66 -1.89 -13.19
CA VAL A 261 6.64 -1.13 -12.41
C VAL A 261 7.34 -0.13 -13.31
N TYR A 262 7.46 1.11 -12.85
CA TYR A 262 8.05 2.21 -13.58
C TYR A 262 9.10 2.93 -12.74
N SER A 263 10.15 3.41 -13.40
CA SER A 263 11.01 4.47 -12.86
C SER A 263 10.51 5.83 -13.36
N TYR A 264 10.63 6.86 -12.52
CA TYR A 264 10.36 8.25 -12.86
C TYR A 264 11.64 9.08 -12.80
N SER A 265 11.92 9.85 -13.84
CA SER A 265 13.05 10.79 -13.87
C SER A 265 12.52 12.22 -13.89
N PRO A 266 12.57 12.95 -12.75
CA PRO A 266 12.28 14.39 -12.75
C PRO A 266 13.34 15.12 -13.60
N GLN A 267 12.93 16.22 -14.24
CA GLN A 267 13.84 17.12 -14.96
C GLN A 267 14.60 18.00 -13.97
#